data_AF-A0A2Z5ZUQ3-F1
#
_entry.id   AF-A0A2Z5ZUQ3-F1
#
_cell.length_a   1.000
_cell.length_b   1.000
_cell.length_c   1.000
_cell.angle_alpha   90.00
_cell.angle_beta   90.00
_cell.angle_gamma   90.00
#
_symmetry.space_group_name_H-M   'P 1'
#
loop_
_entity.id
_entity.type
_entity.pdbx_description
1 polymer ?
#
loop_
_entity_poly.entity_id
_entity_poly.type
_entity_poly.pdbx_seq_one_letter_code
_entity_poly.pdbx_strand_id
1 'polypeptide(L)'
;WKDRQWWPVVTPIVGITYCSAIMYYLWVNYRQPFGATLCVVRNWLVTALVGGGFFGLLFYPGNWPIFGPTHLPIVVEGTLLSMADYMGHMYVRTGTPEYVRHIEQGSLRTFGGHTTVIAAF
;
A
#
# COMPACT_ATOMS: atom_id res chain seq x y z
N TRP A 1 -9.15 -1.55 -6.60
CA TRP A 1 -8.89 -1.28 -5.17
C TRP A 1 -7.41 -1.13 -4.87
N LYS A 2 -6.50 -1.94 -5.43
CA LYS A 2 -5.05 -1.72 -5.28
C LYS A 2 -4.58 -0.72 -6.34
N ASP A 3 -4.84 0.54 -6.09
CA ASP A 3 -4.51 1.66 -6.97
C ASP A 3 -3.18 2.32 -6.56
N ARG A 4 -2.86 3.46 -7.18
CA ARG A 4 -1.59 4.18 -6.96
C ARG A 4 -1.68 5.25 -5.88
N GLN A 5 -2.89 5.64 -5.46
CA GLN A 5 -3.08 6.74 -4.52
C GLN A 5 -3.60 6.22 -3.18
N TRP A 6 -4.79 5.62 -3.14
CA TRP A 6 -5.46 5.32 -1.87
C TRP A 6 -4.90 4.08 -1.19
N TRP A 7 -4.64 3.04 -1.95
CA TRP A 7 -4.09 1.81 -1.42
C TRP A 7 -2.71 2.00 -0.74
N PRO A 8 -1.70 2.62 -1.38
CA PRO A 8 -0.39 2.83 -0.75
C PRO A 8 -0.41 3.87 0.39
N VAL A 9 -1.49 4.63 0.57
CA VAL A 9 -1.65 5.54 1.72
C VAL A 9 -2.32 4.80 2.89
N VAL A 10 -3.51 4.25 2.66
CA VAL A 10 -4.35 3.74 3.76
C VAL A 10 -3.75 2.49 4.39
N THR A 11 -3.22 1.58 3.58
CA THR A 11 -2.76 0.29 4.09
C THR A 11 -1.51 0.34 4.96
N PRO A 12 -0.44 1.11 4.65
CA PRO A 12 0.68 1.22 5.58
C PRO A 12 0.33 2.04 6.83
N ILE A 13 -0.49 3.10 6.71
CA ILE A 13 -0.93 3.90 7.87
C ILE A 13 -1.69 3.04 8.86
N VAL A 14 -2.62 2.21 8.39
CA VAL A 14 -3.39 1.32 9.27
C VAL A 14 -2.51 0.15 9.74
N GLY A 15 -1.73 -0.45 8.84
CA GLY A 15 -0.91 -1.63 9.13
C GLY A 15 0.17 -1.38 10.20
N ILE A 16 0.77 -0.19 10.22
CA ILE A 16 1.85 0.12 11.18
C ILE A 16 1.34 0.23 12.62
N THR A 17 0.06 0.51 12.85
CA THR A 17 -0.52 0.63 14.20
C THR A 17 -0.39 -0.67 14.99
N TYR A 18 -0.70 -1.80 14.38
CA TYR A 18 -0.63 -3.10 15.03
C TYR A 18 0.83 -3.57 15.20
N CYS A 19 1.64 -3.39 14.16
CA CYS A 19 3.07 -3.73 14.21
C CYS A 19 3.81 -2.93 15.29
N SER A 20 3.53 -1.64 15.40
CA SER A 20 4.14 -0.78 16.43
C SER A 20 3.71 -1.18 17.84
N ALA A 21 2.43 -1.52 18.05
CA ALA A 21 1.92 -1.97 19.35
C ALA A 21 2.58 -3.28 19.83
N ILE A 22 2.69 -4.29 18.95
CA ILE A 22 3.37 -5.55 19.26
C ILE A 22 4.84 -5.30 19.55
N MET A 23 5.51 -4.53 18.70
CA MET A 23 6.93 -4.25 18.85
C MET A 23 7.23 -3.52 20.17
N TYR A 24 6.36 -2.57 20.56
CA TYR A 24 6.45 -1.92 21.87
C TYR A 24 6.29 -2.92 23.02
N TYR A 25 5.23 -3.73 23.00
CA TYR A 25 4.96 -4.71 24.05
C TYR A 25 6.11 -5.73 24.22
N LEU A 26 6.60 -6.31 23.12
CA LEU A 26 7.68 -7.29 23.15
C LEU A 26 9.01 -6.68 23.60
N TRP A 27 9.27 -5.43 23.22
CA TRP A 27 10.47 -4.72 23.64
C TRP A 27 10.45 -4.34 25.12
N VAL A 28 9.33 -3.82 25.62
CA VAL A 28 9.23 -3.38 27.02
C VAL A 28 9.29 -4.56 27.99
N ASN A 29 8.58 -5.65 27.69
CA ASN A 29 8.45 -6.78 28.61
C ASN A 29 9.55 -7.84 28.46
N TYR A 30 9.91 -8.20 27.22
CA TYR A 30 10.79 -9.34 26.94
C TYR A 30 12.13 -8.94 26.34
N ARG A 31 12.34 -7.64 26.04
CA ARG A 31 13.52 -7.12 25.33
C ARG A 31 13.82 -7.87 24.03
N GLN A 32 12.80 -8.47 23.43
CA GLN A 32 12.91 -9.22 22.19
C GLN A 32 12.88 -8.25 20.99
N PRO A 33 13.97 -8.18 20.19
CA PRO A 33 14.03 -7.26 19.08
C PRO A 33 13.40 -7.91 17.84
N PHE A 34 12.08 -7.82 17.71
CA PHE A 34 11.36 -8.18 16.48
C PHE A 34 11.09 -6.92 15.67
N GLY A 35 12.09 -6.48 14.88
CA GLY A 35 12.00 -5.32 13.99
C GLY A 35 13.38 -4.79 13.60
N ALA A 36 13.68 -4.73 12.29
CA ALA A 36 15.03 -4.48 11.78
C ALA A 36 15.69 -3.18 12.33
N THR A 37 14.94 -2.09 12.46
CA THR A 37 15.46 -0.81 12.98
C THR A 37 15.64 -0.81 14.49
N LEU A 38 14.77 -1.49 15.25
CA LEU A 38 14.90 -1.62 16.70
C LEU A 38 16.07 -2.54 17.08
N CYS A 39 16.36 -3.58 16.29
CA CYS A 39 17.52 -4.45 16.47
C CYS A 39 18.83 -3.66 16.45
N VAL A 40 18.94 -2.69 15.54
CA VAL A 40 20.19 -1.96 15.28
C VAL A 40 20.34 -0.76 16.21
N VAL A 41 19.27 0.02 16.45
CA VAL A 41 19.37 1.32 17.14
C VAL A 41 18.88 1.29 18.60
N ARG A 42 18.06 0.29 18.98
CA ARG A 42 17.45 0.16 20.32
C ARG A 42 16.73 1.44 20.82
N ASN A 43 16.35 2.33 19.91
CA ASN A 43 15.71 3.61 20.20
C ASN A 43 14.37 3.70 19.47
N TRP A 44 13.30 3.92 20.24
CA TRP A 44 11.94 3.98 19.73
C TRP A 44 11.69 5.19 18.82
N LEU A 45 12.33 6.34 19.08
CA LEU A 45 12.21 7.55 18.24
C LEU A 45 12.80 7.31 16.86
N VAL A 46 13.98 6.71 16.79
CA VAL A 46 14.63 6.42 15.51
C VAL A 46 13.86 5.37 14.74
N THR A 47 13.35 4.34 15.42
CA THR A 47 12.48 3.34 14.80
C THR A 47 11.17 3.94 14.27
N ALA A 48 10.56 4.91 14.97
CA ALA A 48 9.35 5.58 14.50
C ALA A 48 9.61 6.43 13.24
N LEU A 49 10.65 7.26 13.25
CA LEU A 49 10.95 8.17 12.14
C LEU A 49 11.50 7.41 10.92
N VAL A 50 12.55 6.61 11.12
CA VAL A 50 13.23 5.90 10.05
C VAL A 50 12.43 4.67 9.65
N GLY A 51 12.04 3.84 10.61
CA GLY A 51 11.25 2.63 10.33
C GLY A 51 9.88 2.94 9.73
N GLY A 52 9.20 3.97 10.24
CA GLY A 52 7.92 4.43 9.67
C GLY A 52 8.05 4.94 8.25
N GLY A 53 9.03 5.82 7.98
CA GLY A 53 9.29 6.34 6.64
C GLY A 53 9.66 5.25 5.63
N PHE A 54 10.55 4.33 6.01
CA PHE A 54 10.91 3.19 5.15
C PHE A 54 9.73 2.23 4.92
N PHE A 55 8.86 2.05 5.92
CA PHE A 55 7.69 1.20 5.77
C PHE A 55 6.71 1.73 4.71
N GLY A 56 6.44 3.04 4.70
CA GLY A 56 5.63 3.68 3.65
C GLY A 56 6.30 3.59 2.27
N LEU A 57 7.58 3.97 2.19
CA LEU A 57 8.33 4.00 0.93
C LEU A 57 8.48 2.63 0.27
N LEU A 58 8.71 1.57 1.05
CA LEU A 58 8.91 0.22 0.53
C LEU A 58 7.59 -0.52 0.30
N PHE A 59 6.46 0.02 0.75
CA PHE A 59 5.16 -0.64 0.61
C PHE A 59 4.81 -0.91 -0.86
N TYR A 60 4.80 0.13 -1.70
CA TYR A 60 4.41 -0.02 -3.11
C TYR A 60 5.43 -0.84 -3.93
N PRO A 61 6.76 -0.59 -3.86
CA PRO A 61 7.74 -1.42 -4.55
C PRO A 61 7.78 -2.87 -4.07
N GLY A 62 7.61 -3.12 -2.78
CA GLY A 62 7.63 -4.47 -2.21
C GLY A 62 6.47 -5.35 -2.68
N ASN A 63 5.32 -4.73 -3.00
CA ASN A 63 4.15 -5.44 -3.52
C ASN A 63 4.11 -5.52 -5.07
N TRP A 64 4.96 -4.76 -5.76
CA TRP A 64 4.99 -4.72 -7.23
C TRP A 64 5.22 -6.10 -7.90
N PRO A 65 6.08 -7.01 -7.39
CA PRO A 65 6.25 -8.33 -8.00
C PRO A 65 4.98 -9.17 -8.06
N ILE A 66 4.03 -8.93 -7.14
CA ILE A 66 2.77 -9.67 -7.05
C ILE A 66 1.70 -9.02 -7.94
N PHE A 67 1.58 -7.69 -7.90
CA PHE A 67 0.51 -6.97 -8.60
C PHE A 67 0.90 -6.44 -9.97
N GLY A 68 2.18 -6.31 -10.28
CA GLY A 68 2.72 -5.86 -11.57
C GLY A 68 2.06 -6.55 -12.78
N PRO A 69 1.95 -7.89 -12.81
CA PRO A 69 1.28 -8.60 -13.89
C PRO A 69 -0.20 -8.22 -14.09
N THR A 70 -0.89 -7.80 -13.02
CA THR A 70 -2.31 -7.42 -13.09
C THR A 70 -2.54 -6.03 -13.69
N HIS A 71 -1.48 -5.25 -13.88
CA HIS A 71 -1.52 -3.93 -14.54
C HIS A 71 -1.31 -3.99 -16.06
N LEU A 72 -1.15 -5.18 -16.64
CA LEU A 72 -1.04 -5.35 -18.09
C LEU A 72 -2.33 -4.88 -18.78
N PRO A 73 -2.23 -4.13 -19.89
CA PRO A 73 -3.39 -3.69 -20.65
C PRO A 73 -4.02 -4.86 -21.41
N ILE A 74 -5.34 -4.94 -21.39
CA ILE A 74 -6.15 -5.85 -22.20
C ILE A 74 -7.27 -5.05 -22.88
N VAL A 75 -7.58 -5.40 -24.13
CA VAL A 75 -8.67 -4.80 -24.87
C VAL A 75 -9.86 -5.77 -24.86
N VAL A 76 -10.97 -5.34 -24.28
CA VAL A 76 -12.20 -6.12 -24.18
C VAL A 76 -13.34 -5.27 -24.73
N GLU A 77 -14.07 -5.81 -25.72
CA GLU A 77 -15.21 -5.12 -26.34
C GLU A 77 -14.89 -3.71 -26.87
N GLY A 78 -13.64 -3.50 -27.33
CA GLY A 78 -13.16 -2.20 -27.82
C GLY A 78 -12.75 -1.20 -26.74
N THR A 79 -12.86 -1.56 -25.46
CA THR A 79 -12.41 -0.75 -24.32
C THR A 79 -11.06 -1.23 -23.78
N LEU A 80 -10.23 -0.29 -23.34
CA LEU A 80 -8.91 -0.56 -22.78
C LEU A 80 -9.04 -0.71 -21.26
N LEU A 81 -8.80 -1.91 -20.74
CA LEU A 81 -8.90 -2.25 -19.33
C LEU A 81 -7.58 -2.79 -18.82
N SER A 82 -7.34 -2.69 -17.51
CA SER A 82 -6.28 -3.48 -16.88
C SER A 82 -6.78 -4.91 -16.64
N MET A 83 -5.87 -5.89 -16.59
CA MET A 83 -6.22 -7.26 -16.18
C MET A 83 -6.94 -7.27 -14.82
N ALA A 84 -6.53 -6.43 -13.87
CA ALA A 84 -7.17 -6.30 -12.57
C ALA A 84 -8.64 -5.83 -12.66
N ASP A 85 -8.94 -4.89 -13.57
CA ASP A 85 -10.30 -4.41 -13.77
C ASP A 85 -11.16 -5.42 -14.51
N TYR A 86 -10.57 -6.13 -15.48
CA TYR A 86 -11.23 -7.23 -16.17
C TYR A 86 -11.62 -8.37 -15.21
N MET A 87 -10.71 -8.80 -14.33
CA MET A 87 -11.04 -9.77 -13.28
C MET A 87 -12.18 -9.28 -12.39
N GLY A 88 -12.19 -7.99 -12.04
CA GLY A 88 -13.24 -7.37 -11.23
C GLY A 88 -14.60 -7.27 -11.93
N HIS A 89 -14.63 -7.29 -13.26
CA HIS A 89 -15.82 -7.30 -14.11
C HIS A 89 -16.34 -8.72 -14.33
N MET A 90 -15.45 -9.67 -14.59
CA MET A 90 -15.79 -11.09 -14.82
C MET A 90 -16.35 -11.77 -13.56
N TYR A 91 -15.76 -11.49 -12.40
CA TYR A 91 -16.21 -12.05 -11.13
C TYR A 91 -17.20 -11.09 -10.46
N VAL A 92 -18.49 -11.36 -10.69
CA VAL A 92 -19.60 -10.54 -10.15
C VAL A 92 -19.60 -10.57 -8.62
N ARG A 93 -19.62 -9.39 -8.02
CA ARG A 93 -19.73 -9.20 -6.56
C ARG A 93 -21.04 -8.48 -6.23
N THR A 94 -22.00 -9.21 -5.68
CA THR A 94 -23.39 -8.75 -5.46
C THR A 94 -23.52 -7.52 -4.55
N GLY A 95 -22.59 -7.30 -3.61
CA GLY A 95 -22.64 -6.20 -2.63
C GLY A 95 -21.61 -5.10 -2.84
N THR A 96 -20.76 -5.17 -3.87
CA THR A 96 -19.69 -4.17 -4.11
C THR A 96 -19.65 -3.75 -5.57
N PRO A 97 -20.57 -2.87 -6.00
CA PRO A 97 -20.56 -2.33 -7.34
C PRO A 97 -19.35 -1.41 -7.59
N GLU A 98 -19.06 -1.16 -8.86
CA GLU A 98 -17.83 -0.50 -9.30
C GLU A 98 -17.66 0.92 -8.76
N TYR A 99 -18.75 1.69 -8.63
CA TYR A 99 -18.74 3.05 -8.06
C TYR A 99 -18.37 3.12 -6.58
N VAL A 100 -18.40 2.00 -5.83
CA VAL A 100 -17.97 1.96 -4.42
C VAL A 100 -16.44 1.96 -4.31
N ARG A 101 -15.73 1.71 -5.42
CA ARG A 101 -14.27 1.70 -5.45
C ARG A 101 -13.72 3.10 -5.19
N HIS A 102 -13.02 3.25 -4.08
CA HIS A 102 -12.16 4.40 -3.84
C HIS A 102 -10.79 4.14 -4.46
N ILE A 103 -10.55 4.70 -5.64
CA ILE A 103 -9.30 4.56 -6.41
C ILE A 103 -8.93 5.92 -7.03
N GLU A 104 -7.68 6.07 -7.47
CA GLU A 104 -7.26 7.21 -8.29
C GLU A 104 -8.18 7.39 -9.52
N GLN A 105 -8.81 8.56 -9.64
CA GLN A 105 -9.65 8.97 -10.79
C GLN A 105 -9.05 10.17 -11.56
N GLY A 106 -7.87 10.64 -11.15
CA GLY A 106 -7.25 11.87 -11.64
C GLY A 106 -7.89 13.14 -11.07
N SER A 107 -7.11 14.23 -11.05
CA SER A 107 -7.59 15.54 -10.64
C SER A 107 -6.93 16.62 -11.49
N LEU A 108 -7.58 17.77 -11.66
CA LEU A 108 -7.00 18.92 -12.35
C LEU A 108 -5.74 19.48 -11.67
N ARG A 109 -5.47 19.05 -10.43
CA ARG A 109 -4.30 19.46 -9.64
C ARG A 109 -3.15 18.46 -9.69
N THR A 110 -3.34 17.28 -10.31
CA THR A 110 -2.31 16.24 -10.32
C THR A 110 -1.41 16.38 -11.55
N PHE A 111 -0.11 16.51 -11.32
CA PHE A 111 0.89 16.28 -12.36
C PHE A 111 1.12 14.77 -12.47
N GLY A 112 0.78 14.18 -13.62
CA GLY A 112 0.76 12.73 -13.82
C GLY A 112 2.13 12.06 -13.63
N GLY A 113 2.13 10.74 -13.41
CA GLY A 113 3.34 9.90 -13.37
C GLY A 113 4.05 9.80 -12.01
N HIS A 114 3.78 10.72 -11.07
CA HIS A 114 4.44 10.74 -9.75
C HIS A 114 3.54 10.34 -8.58
N THR A 115 2.29 9.94 -8.85
CA THR A 115 1.27 9.73 -7.81
C THR A 115 1.64 8.64 -6.82
N THR A 116 2.27 7.55 -7.27
CA THR A 116 2.74 6.46 -6.39
C THR A 116 3.81 6.90 -5.40
N VAL A 117 4.76 7.73 -5.84
CA VAL A 117 5.87 8.20 -5.01
C VAL A 117 5.38 9.19 -3.97
N ILE A 118 4.50 10.12 -4.39
CA ILE A 118 3.89 11.11 -3.48
C ILE A 118 2.99 10.41 -2.46
N ALA A 119 2.26 9.37 -2.86
CA ALA A 119 1.40 8.61 -1.96
C ALA A 119 2.18 7.76 -0.93
N ALA A 120 3.41 7.38 -1.24
CA ALA A 120 4.24 6.54 -0.37
C ALA A 120 5.09 7.32 0.65
N PHE A 121 5.24 8.63 0.46
CA PHE A 121 6.00 9.54 1.33
C PHE A 121 5.09 10.22 2.36
#